data_AF-A0A9W7YSN2-F1
#
_entry.id   AF-A0A9W7YSN2-F1
#
_cell.length_a   1.000
_cell.length_b   1.000
_cell.length_c   1.000
_cell.angle_alpha   90.00
_cell.angle_beta   90.00
_cell.angle_gamma   90.00
#
_symmetry.space_group_name_H-M   'P 1'
#
loop_
_entity.id
_entity.type
_entity.pdbx_description
1 polymer ?
#
loop_
_entity_poly.entity_id
_entity_poly.type
_entity_poly.pdbx_seq_one_letter_code
_entity_poly.pdbx_strand_id
1 'polypeptide(L)'
;MASDETIAGYGLGTIVKSLATATLSPGTETTVSSPACVEHNNQEYMEVFRTIAALRSQLMRAKGDMEILERLRSQALANPLEYVESVVSGAAPRAPGQQDVVDIPSIDVEPYMSCA
;
A
#
# COMPACT_ATOMS: atom_id res chain seq x y z
N MET A 1 -49.02 24.81 3.72
CA MET A 1 -48.82 24.23 5.07
C MET A 1 -47.32 24.06 5.19
N ALA A 2 -46.63 25.08 5.70
CA ALA A 2 -46.21 25.21 7.11
C ALA A 2 -45.11 24.18 7.40
N SER A 3 -43.90 24.47 7.89
CA SER A 3 -43.16 25.64 8.40
C SER A 3 -41.70 25.12 8.55
N ASP A 4 -40.65 25.92 8.35
CA ASP A 4 -39.76 26.44 9.44
C ASP A 4 -38.87 25.32 10.07
N GLU A 5 -37.55 25.40 10.24
CA GLU A 5 -36.77 26.47 10.87
C GLU A 5 -35.31 26.48 10.39
N THR A 6 -34.78 27.70 10.40
CA THR A 6 -33.35 28.06 10.40
C THR A 6 -32.79 27.93 11.83
N ILE A 7 -31.47 27.75 12.00
CA ILE A 7 -30.57 28.60 12.82
C ILE A 7 -29.25 27.89 13.19
N ALA A 8 -28.17 28.51 12.70
CA ALA A 8 -26.90 28.89 13.33
C ALA A 8 -26.08 27.92 14.19
N GLY A 9 -24.75 28.09 14.12
CA GLY A 9 -23.89 27.66 15.22
C GLY A 9 -22.40 27.75 14.96
N TYR A 10 -21.86 28.96 15.09
CA TYR A 10 -20.46 29.34 15.27
C TYR A 10 -19.53 28.32 15.96
N GLY A 11 -18.25 28.32 15.55
CA GLY A 11 -17.17 27.69 16.30
C GLY A 11 -15.77 28.02 15.76
N LEU A 12 -15.38 29.29 15.84
CA LEU A 12 -13.97 29.71 15.78
C LEU A 12 -13.24 29.17 17.02
N GLY A 13 -12.07 28.56 16.83
CA GLY A 13 -11.28 28.01 17.94
C GLY A 13 -9.82 27.83 17.58
N THR A 14 -9.14 28.94 17.30
CA THR A 14 -7.69 29.05 17.30
C THR A 14 -7.13 28.64 18.67
N ILE A 15 -6.26 27.62 18.71
CA ILE A 15 -5.37 27.42 19.87
C ILE A 15 -3.94 27.74 19.41
N VAL A 16 -3.46 28.85 19.96
CA VAL A 16 -2.10 29.36 19.86
C VAL A 16 -1.25 28.67 20.92
N LYS A 17 0.05 28.47 20.62
CA LYS A 17 1.18 28.40 21.56
C LYS A 17 1.26 27.18 22.50
N SER A 18 2.31 26.37 22.31
CA SER A 18 3.58 26.66 23.02
C SER A 18 4.75 25.87 22.43
N LEU A 19 5.81 26.61 22.08
CA LEU A 19 7.17 26.11 21.94
C LEU A 19 7.73 25.97 23.36
N ALA A 20 8.08 24.76 23.76
CA ALA A 20 8.98 24.53 24.87
C ALA A 20 10.25 23.89 24.32
N THR A 21 11.19 24.78 23.96
CA THR A 21 12.58 24.46 23.70
C THR A 21 13.22 24.04 25.02
N ALA A 22 13.53 22.76 25.18
CA ALA A 22 14.42 22.27 26.24
C ALA A 22 15.74 21.82 25.59
N THR A 23 16.64 22.78 25.44
CA THR A 23 18.07 22.57 25.23
C THR A 23 18.74 22.28 26.58
N LEU A 24 19.50 21.18 26.66
CA LEU A 24 20.60 20.81 27.59
C LEU A 24 20.68 19.27 27.53
N SER A 25 21.78 18.54 27.35
CA SER A 25 23.22 18.72 27.12
C SER A 25 23.76 17.29 26.82
N PRO A 26 24.96 17.09 26.23
CA PRO A 26 25.38 15.77 25.76
C PRO A 26 25.94 14.93 26.92
N GLY A 27 25.28 13.81 27.19
CA GLY A 27 25.76 12.76 28.09
C GLY A 27 25.95 11.49 27.29
N THR A 28 27.21 11.11 27.10
CA THR A 28 27.64 9.77 26.69
C THR A 28 27.09 8.73 27.66
N GLU A 29 26.11 7.95 27.22
CA GLU A 29 25.85 6.64 27.79
C GLU A 29 25.89 5.61 26.67
N THR A 30 27.05 4.97 26.56
CA THR A 30 27.17 3.63 26.02
C THR A 30 26.28 2.72 26.87
N THR A 31 25.01 2.57 26.48
CA THR A 31 24.14 1.56 27.07
C THR A 31 24.53 0.21 26.50
N VAL A 32 25.38 -0.44 27.28
CA VAL A 32 25.55 -1.87 27.44
C VAL A 32 24.44 -2.69 26.78
N SER A 33 24.87 -3.40 25.74
CA SER A 33 24.33 -4.66 25.23
C SER A 33 23.74 -5.53 26.35
N SER A 34 22.41 -5.66 26.35
CA SER A 34 21.70 -6.83 26.87
C SER A 34 20.84 -7.37 25.72
N PRO A 35 20.87 -8.68 25.38
CA PRO A 35 20.08 -9.23 24.30
C PRO A 35 18.64 -9.36 24.78
N ALA A 36 17.92 -8.24 24.82
CA ALA A 36 16.47 -8.23 24.85
C ALA A 36 16.01 -8.77 23.50
N CYS A 37 15.79 -10.07 23.46
CA CYS A 37 15.27 -10.79 22.31
C CYS A 37 14.10 -10.01 21.71
N VAL A 38 14.35 -9.46 20.52
CA VAL A 38 13.47 -8.65 19.66
C VAL A 38 12.13 -8.31 20.33
N GLU A 39 12.08 -7.16 20.98
CA GLU A 39 10.89 -6.71 21.71
C GLU A 39 9.65 -6.64 20.82
N HIS A 40 8.51 -6.97 21.42
CA HIS A 40 7.20 -6.96 20.80
C HIS A 40 6.91 -5.59 20.16
N ASN A 41 6.28 -5.60 18.97
CA ASN A 41 6.01 -4.44 18.10
C ASN A 41 7.14 -4.07 17.13
N ASN A 42 7.72 -5.09 16.50
CA ASN A 42 8.75 -4.91 15.48
C ASN A 42 8.18 -4.30 14.19
N GLN A 43 8.55 -3.05 13.91
CA GLN A 43 8.08 -2.30 12.75
C GLN A 43 8.55 -2.90 11.42
N GLU A 44 9.79 -3.38 11.35
CA GLU A 44 10.36 -4.00 10.15
C GLU A 44 9.64 -5.30 9.81
N TYR A 45 9.33 -6.12 10.83
CA TYR A 45 8.50 -7.31 10.65
C TYR A 45 7.13 -6.96 10.06
N MET A 46 6.48 -5.91 10.58
CA MET A 46 5.18 -5.47 10.07
C MET A 46 5.25 -4.93 8.64
N GLU A 47 6.34 -4.26 8.28
CA GLU A 47 6.59 -3.78 6.92
C GLU A 47 6.78 -4.93 5.93
N VAL A 48 7.58 -5.93 6.30
CA VAL A 48 7.76 -7.16 5.52
C VAL A 48 6.44 -7.89 5.38
N PHE A 49 5.68 -8.05 6.46
CA PHE A 49 4.38 -8.71 6.44
C PHE A 49 3.39 -8.02 5.48
N ARG A 50 3.30 -6.68 5.55
CA ARG A 50 2.46 -5.88 4.63
C ARG A 50 2.91 -6.03 3.19
N THR A 51 4.22 -6.01 2.94
CA THR A 51 4.78 -6.17 1.59
C THR A 51 4.47 -7.56 1.04
N ILE A 52 4.65 -8.62 1.83
CA ILE A 52 4.30 -9.99 1.44
C ILE A 52 2.82 -10.09 1.10
N ALA A 53 1.94 -9.48 1.90
CA ALA A 53 0.50 -9.47 1.63
C ALA A 53 0.17 -8.75 0.31
N ALA A 54 0.81 -7.59 0.05
CA ALA A 54 0.65 -6.84 -1.18
C ALA A 54 1.14 -7.64 -2.41
N LEU A 55 2.32 -8.26 -2.32
CA LEU A 55 2.89 -9.10 -3.38
C LEU A 55 2.01 -10.32 -3.67
N ARG A 56 1.45 -10.96 -2.64
CA ARG A 56 0.49 -12.06 -2.82
C ARG A 56 -0.77 -11.61 -3.56
N SER A 57 -1.29 -10.44 -3.20
CA SER A 57 -2.45 -9.86 -3.90
C SER A 57 -2.12 -9.53 -5.37
N GLN A 58 -0.95 -8.95 -5.63
CA GLN A 58 -0.46 -8.70 -6.99
C GLN A 58 -0.32 -10.00 -7.79
N LEU A 59 0.24 -11.05 -7.19
CA LEU A 59 0.38 -12.35 -7.83
C LEU A 59 -0.98 -12.96 -8.20
N MET A 60 -1.98 -12.89 -7.33
CA MET A 60 -3.33 -13.37 -7.66
C MET A 60 -3.96 -12.58 -8.80
N ARG A 61 -3.83 -11.25 -8.79
CA ARG A 61 -4.31 -10.39 -9.89
C ARG A 61 -3.60 -10.73 -11.20
N ALA A 62 -2.27 -10.88 -11.17
CA ALA A 62 -1.47 -11.17 -12.36
C ALA A 62 -1.87 -12.51 -13.01
N LYS A 63 -2.22 -13.51 -12.20
CA LYS A 63 -2.77 -14.77 -12.72
C LYS A 63 -4.11 -14.59 -13.43
N GLY A 64 -5.04 -13.85 -12.82
CA GLY A 64 -6.32 -13.53 -13.48
C GLY A 64 -6.15 -12.71 -14.75
N ASP A 65 -5.22 -11.75 -14.74
CA ASP A 65 -4.89 -10.94 -15.91
C ASP A 65 -4.33 -11.80 -17.06
N MET A 66 -3.49 -12.79 -16.75
CA MET A 66 -2.99 -13.76 -17.75
C MET A 66 -4.13 -14.54 -18.40
N GLU A 67 -5.11 -15.02 -17.63
CA GLU A 67 -6.27 -15.75 -18.16
C GLU A 67 -7.10 -14.85 -19.11
N ILE A 68 -7.29 -13.58 -18.75
CA ILE A 68 -7.98 -12.60 -19.60
C ILE A 68 -7.20 -12.38 -20.91
N LEU A 69 -5.88 -12.20 -20.83
CA LEU A 69 -5.03 -11.99 -22.00
C LEU A 69 -5.02 -13.21 -22.93
N GLU A 70 -4.98 -14.43 -22.38
CA GLU A 70 -5.08 -15.65 -23.18
C GLU A 70 -6.43 -15.77 -23.89
N ARG A 71 -7.52 -15.41 -23.22
CA ARG A 71 -8.85 -15.38 -23.83
C ARG A 71 -8.92 -14.35 -24.95
N LEU A 72 -8.43 -13.12 -24.72
CA LEU A 72 -8.39 -12.07 -25.74
C LEU A 72 -7.55 -12.49 -26.94
N ARG A 73 -6.38 -13.09 -26.69
CA ARG A 73 -5.53 -13.67 -27.75
C ARG A 73 -6.28 -14.72 -28.55
N SER A 74 -6.98 -15.64 -27.88
CA SER A 74 -7.73 -16.71 -28.55
C SER A 74 -8.87 -16.14 -29.42
N GLN A 75 -9.57 -15.12 -28.93
CA GLN A 75 -10.61 -14.42 -29.70
C GLN A 75 -10.03 -13.71 -30.93
N ALA A 76 -8.93 -13.00 -30.75
CA ALA A 76 -8.24 -12.29 -31.84
C ALA A 76 -7.70 -13.25 -32.92
N LEU A 77 -7.23 -14.43 -32.52
CA LEU A 77 -6.73 -15.45 -33.47
C LEU A 77 -7.86 -16.20 -34.18
N ALA A 78 -9.02 -16.38 -33.54
CA ALA A 78 -10.16 -17.06 -34.14
C ALA A 78 -10.79 -16.23 -35.27
N ASN A 79 -11.09 -14.95 -35.01
CA ASN A 79 -11.67 -14.02 -35.99
C ASN A 79 -10.99 -12.65 -35.93
N PRO A 80 -9.86 -12.45 -36.64
CA PRO A 80 -9.08 -11.22 -36.55
C PRO A 80 -9.83 -9.96 -37.00
N LEU A 81 -10.64 -10.03 -38.05
CA LEU A 81 -11.41 -8.89 -38.58
C LEU A 81 -12.44 -8.40 -37.56
N GLU A 82 -13.27 -9.31 -37.06
CA GLU A 82 -14.30 -9.02 -36.06
C GLU A 82 -13.68 -8.48 -34.76
N TYR A 83 -12.54 -9.04 -34.34
CA TYR A 83 -11.82 -8.53 -33.18
C TYR A 83 -11.37 -7.09 -33.38
N VAL A 84 -10.76 -6.74 -34.53
CA VAL A 84 -10.34 -5.35 -34.81
C VAL A 84 -11.53 -4.39 -34.84
N GLU A 85 -12.64 -4.77 -35.48
CA GLU A 85 -13.88 -3.97 -35.48
C GLU A 85 -14.41 -3.74 -34.05
N SER A 86 -14.39 -4.78 -33.22
CA SER A 86 -14.80 -4.68 -31.81
C SER A 86 -13.89 -3.76 -31.00
N VAL A 87 -12.58 -3.74 -31.28
CA VAL A 87 -11.61 -2.85 -30.62
C VAL A 87 -11.81 -1.40 -31.04
N VAL A 88 -11.99 -1.14 -32.34
CA VAL A 88 -12.20 0.23 -32.87
C VAL A 88 -13.53 0.81 -32.42
N SER A 89 -14.58 0.00 -32.38
CA SER A 89 -15.90 0.40 -31.88
C SER A 89 -15.98 0.54 -30.36
N GLY A 90 -14.95 0.08 -29.63
CA GLY A 90 -14.92 0.08 -28.16
C GLY A 90 -15.80 -0.99 -27.52
N ALA A 91 -16.34 -1.92 -28.31
CA ALA A 91 -17.14 -3.05 -27.83
C ALA A 91 -16.29 -4.22 -27.29
N ALA A 92 -15.00 -4.27 -27.64
CA ALA A 92 -14.07 -5.29 -27.16
C ALA A 92 -13.86 -5.19 -25.63
N PRO A 93 -13.71 -6.33 -24.94
CA PRO A 93 -13.27 -6.33 -23.55
C PRO A 93 -11.89 -5.66 -23.45
N ARG A 94 -11.72 -4.76 -22.49
CA ARG A 94 -10.42 -4.12 -22.27
C ARG A 94 -9.40 -5.13 -21.75
N ALA A 95 -8.20 -5.07 -22.30
CA ALA A 95 -7.06 -5.78 -21.72
C ALA A 95 -6.77 -5.23 -20.31
N PRO A 96 -6.32 -6.10 -19.39
CA PRO A 96 -5.88 -5.66 -18.07
C PRO A 96 -4.73 -4.65 -18.21
N GLY A 97 -4.71 -3.67 -17.32
CA GLY A 97 -3.66 -2.66 -17.28
C GLY A 97 -2.36 -3.21 -16.68
N GLN A 98 -1.26 -2.50 -16.89
CA GLN A 98 -0.01 -2.81 -16.22
C GLN A 98 -0.18 -2.70 -14.70
N GLN A 99 0.29 -3.72 -13.98
CA GLN A 99 0.35 -3.67 -12.53
C GLN A 99 1.61 -2.95 -12.06
N ASP A 100 1.44 -2.06 -11.09
CA ASP A 100 2.54 -1.49 -10.33
C ASP A 100 2.92 -2.45 -9.20
N VAL A 101 4.17 -2.93 -9.18
CA VAL A 101 4.66 -3.97 -8.27
C VAL A 101 5.30 -3.29 -7.07
N VAL A 102 4.99 -3.76 -5.85
CA VAL A 102 5.56 -3.13 -4.64
C VAL A 102 7.04 -3.51 -4.52
N ASP A 103 7.87 -2.53 -4.16
CA ASP A 103 9.28 -2.75 -3.85
C ASP A 103 9.47 -3.62 -2.61
N ILE A 104 10.58 -4.38 -2.58
CA ILE A 104 10.92 -5.23 -1.44
C ILE A 104 11.63 -4.38 -0.39
N PRO A 105 11.14 -4.32 0.87
CA PRO A 105 11.79 -3.54 1.92
C PRO A 105 13.17 -4.15 2.25
N SER A 106 14.15 -3.27 2.47
CA SER A 106 15.46 -3.66 2.98
C SER A 106 15.38 -3.73 4.50
N ILE A 107 15.58 -4.92 5.05
CA ILE A 107 15.57 -5.17 6.51
C ILE A 107 16.94 -5.65 6.96
N ASP A 108 17.35 -5.26 8.17
CA ASP A 108 18.53 -5.82 8.82
C ASP A 108 18.15 -7.12 9.54
N VAL A 109 18.62 -8.26 9.05
CA VAL A 109 18.26 -9.58 9.60
C VAL A 109 19.18 -10.03 10.75
N GLU A 110 20.33 -9.37 10.92
CA GLU A 110 21.35 -9.74 11.93
C GLU A 110 20.79 -9.76 13.36
N PRO A 111 19.96 -8.78 13.80
CA PRO A 111 19.39 -8.79 15.15
C PRO A 111 18.49 -10.00 15.42
N TYR A 112 17.80 -10.51 14.39
CA TYR A 112 16.88 -11.65 14.51
C TYR A 112 17.60 -13.01 14.48
N MET A 113 18.76 -13.07 13.85
CA MET A 113 19.59 -14.29 13.76
C MET A 113 20.30 -14.58 15.09
N SER A 114 20.62 -13.55 15.86
CA SER A 114 21.35 -13.66 17.13
C SER A 114 20.52 -14.24 18.30
N CYS A 115 19.21 -14.40 18.12
CA CYS A 115 18.29 -14.97 19.11
C CYS A 115 17.78 -16.39 18.77
N ALA A 116 18.33 -17.03 17.74
CA ALA A 116 17.95 -18.38 17.32
C ALA A 116 18.72 -19.50 18.03
#